data_AF-A0A7X9HG33-F1
#
_entry.id   AF-A0A7X9HG33-F1
#
_cell.length_a   1.000
_cell.length_b   1.000
_cell.length_c   1.000
_cell.angle_alpha   90.00
_cell.angle_beta   90.00
_cell.angle_gamma   90.00
#
_symmetry.space_group_name_H-M   'P 1'
#
loop_
_entity.id
_entity.type
_entity.pdbx_description
1 polymer ?
#
loop_
_entity_poly.entity_id
_entity_poly.type
_entity_poly.pdbx_seq_one_letter_code
_entity_poly.pdbx_strand_id
1 'polypeptide(L)' 'MKEHIPQIGMVGMSHKTAPVETRECFAFDTQVLESFVNNAKKHSIQEVVYIATCNRMELYFVSNQIEEA' A
#
# COMPACT_ATOMS: atom_id res chain seq x y z
N MET A 1 0.36 8.36 -29.13
CA MET A 1 0.44 8.37 -27.64
C MET A 1 -0.04 7.01 -27.18
N LYS A 2 0.77 6.24 -26.44
CA LYS A 2 0.27 5.00 -25.82
C LYS A 2 -0.53 5.42 -24.59
N GLU A 3 -1.82 5.13 -24.57
CA GLU A 3 -2.59 5.25 -23.34
C GLU A 3 -2.04 4.23 -22.33
N HIS A 4 -1.52 4.71 -21.21
CA HIS A 4 -1.18 3.85 -20.09
C HIS A 4 -2.46 3.57 -19.33
N ILE A 5 -2.95 2.34 -19.43
CA ILE A 5 -4.05 1.87 -18.59
C ILE A 5 -3.50 1.81 -17.15
N PRO A 6 -4.10 2.54 -16.20
CA PRO A 6 -3.67 2.50 -14.81
C PRO A 6 -3.78 1.07 -14.27
N GLN A 7 -2.74 0.63 -13.56
CA GLN A 7 -2.66 -0.71 -13.00
C GLN A 7 -2.89 -0.67 -11.49
N ILE A 8 -3.46 -1.75 -10.95
CA ILE A 8 -3.64 -1.94 -9.51
C ILE A 8 -2.53 -2.84 -9.00
N GLY A 9 -1.75 -2.33 -8.05
CA GLY A 9 -0.74 -3.08 -7.32
C GLY A 9 -1.18 -3.36 -5.90
N MET A 10 -0.61 -4.42 -5.30
CA MET A 10 -0.77 -4.73 -3.89
C MET A 10 0.56 -5.16 -3.30
N VAL A 11 0.91 -4.59 -2.14
CA VAL A 11 2.01 -5.04 -1.30
C VAL A 11 1.49 -5.24 0.12
N GLY A 12 1.97 -6.28 0.80
CA GLY A 12 1.46 -6.56 2.14
C GLY A 12 1.94 -7.88 2.72
N MET A 13 1.41 -8.18 3.89
CA MET A 13 1.69 -9.38 4.66
C MET A 13 0.43 -9.88 5.37
N SER A 14 0.37 -11.19 5.61
CA SER A 14 -0.75 -11.83 6.31
C SER A 14 -0.23 -12.68 7.47
N HIS A 15 -1.14 -13.19 8.30
CA HIS A 15 -0.82 -14.18 9.33
C HIS A 15 -0.15 -15.45 8.79
N LYS A 16 -0.23 -15.72 7.47
CA LYS A 16 0.47 -16.85 6.84
C LYS A 16 1.92 -16.54 6.50
N THR A 17 2.26 -15.27 6.32
CA THR A 17 3.58 -14.82 5.83
C THR A 17 4.38 -14.03 6.85
N ALA A 18 3.74 -13.50 7.90
CA ALA A 18 4.38 -12.75 8.96
C ALA A 18 3.71 -12.98 10.33
N PRO A 19 4.50 -13.06 11.42
CA PRO A 19 3.98 -13.20 12.77
C PRO A 19 3.26 -11.91 13.21
N VAL A 20 2.57 -11.96 14.35
CA VAL A 20 1.70 -10.86 14.79
C VAL A 20 2.50 -9.61 15.14
N GLU A 21 3.66 -9.79 15.76
CA GLU A 21 4.55 -8.71 16.21
C GLU A 21 5.03 -7.88 15.01
N THR A 22 5.36 -8.54 13.89
CA THR A 22 5.73 -7.84 12.64
C THR A 22 4.56 -7.05 12.07
N ARG A 23 3.33 -7.57 12.15
CA ARG A 23 2.13 -6.92 11.60
C ARG A 23 1.68 -5.74 12.45
N GLU A 24 1.81 -5.82 13.77
CA GLU A 24 1.48 -4.74 14.70
C GLU A 24 2.36 -3.51 14.53
N CYS A 25 3.61 -3.67 14.07
CA CYS A 25 4.48 -2.55 13.71
C CYS A 25 3.91 -1.65 12.60
N PHE A 26 2.91 -2.13 11.85
CA PHE A 26 2.24 -1.37 10.80
C PHE A 26 0.85 -0.88 11.22
N ALA A 27 0.43 -1.04 12.47
CA ALA A 27 -0.83 -0.44 12.95
C ALA A 27 -0.67 1.09 13.15
N PHE A 28 -0.61 1.82 12.03
CA PHE A 28 -0.38 3.26 12.01
C PHE A 28 -1.63 4.07 12.38
N ASP A 29 -1.42 5.22 13.03
CA ASP A 29 -2.47 6.22 13.22
C ASP A 29 -2.80 6.97 11.91
N THR A 30 -3.90 7.71 11.94
CA THR A 30 -4.37 8.46 10.77
C THR A 30 -3.38 9.52 10.29
N GLN A 31 -2.61 10.15 11.18
CA GLN A 31 -1.66 11.22 10.82
C GLN A 31 -0.48 10.66 10.02
N VAL A 32 0.05 9.51 10.45
CA VAL A 32 1.09 8.77 9.72
C VAL A 32 0.57 8.34 8.35
N LEU A 33 -0.67 7.82 8.27
CA LEU A 33 -1.28 7.40 7.01
C LEU A 33 -1.50 8.56 6.05
N GLU A 34 -1.96 9.72 6.52
CA GLU A 34 -2.11 10.92 5.68
C GLU A 34 -0.77 11.38 5.11
N SER A 35 0.28 11.42 5.93
CA SER A 35 1.64 11.74 5.48
C SER A 35 2.14 10.73 4.44
N PHE A 36 1.91 9.44 4.67
CA PHE A 36 2.25 8.37 3.73
C PHE A 36 1.55 8.54 2.38
N VAL A 37 0.24 8.76 2.36
CA VAL A 37 -0.55 8.95 1.14
C VAL A 37 -0.09 10.21 0.38
N ASN A 38 0.18 11.30 1.10
CA ASN A 38 0.70 12.52 0.48
C ASN A 38 2.08 12.32 -0.13
N ASN A 39 2.92 11.48 0.48
CA ASN A 39 4.21 11.11 -0.10
C ASN A 39 4.03 10.21 -1.34
N ALA A 40 3.16 9.19 -1.26
CA ALA A 40 2.88 8.28 -2.38
C ALA A 40 2.43 9.03 -3.64
N LYS A 41 1.58 10.06 -3.49
CA LYS A 41 1.14 10.94 -4.59
C LYS A 41 2.29 11.67 -5.31
N LYS A 42 3.41 11.94 -4.63
CA LYS A 42 4.60 12.53 -5.26
C LYS A 42 5.36 11.52 -6.13
N HIS A 43 5.06 10.23 -6.00
CA HIS A 43 5.71 9.11 -6.68
C HIS A 43 4.78 8.38 -7.66
N SER A 44 3.92 9.12 -8.37
CA SER A 44 3.01 8.57 -9.40
C SER A 44 1.94 7.58 -8.91
N ILE A 45 1.72 7.47 -7.59
CA ILE A 45 0.61 6.70 -7.02
C ILE A 45 -0.62 7.60 -6.89
N GLN A 46 -1.69 7.29 -7.61
CA GLN A 46 -2.89 8.13 -7.71
C GLN A 46 -3.82 7.92 -6.53
N GLU A 47 -4.02 6.65 -6.19
CA GLU A 47 -4.95 6.19 -5.17
C GLU A 47 -4.28 5.15 -4.29
N VAL A 48 -4.67 5.16 -3.01
CA VAL A 48 -4.15 4.25 -2.00
C VAL A 48 -5.30 3.78 -1.12
N VAL A 49 -5.38 2.47 -0.88
CA VAL A 49 -6.22 1.87 0.15
C VAL A 49 -5.32 1.11 1.11
N TYR A 50 -5.43 1.45 2.39
CA TYR A 50 -4.66 0.83 3.46
C TYR A 50 -5.55 -0.03 4.35
N ILE A 51 -5.24 -1.31 4.48
CA ILE A 51 -5.99 -2.28 5.29
C ILE A 51 -5.05 -2.86 6.34
N ALA A 52 -5.24 -2.50 7.61
CA ALA A 52 -4.55 -3.10 8.73
C ALA A 52 -5.56 -3.73 9.69
N THR A 53 -5.44 -5.04 9.88
CA THR A 53 -6.27 -5.83 10.80
C THR A 53 -5.39 -6.81 11.57
N CYS A 54 -5.97 -7.55 12.52
CA CYS A 54 -5.25 -8.58 13.26
C CYS A 54 -4.73 -9.76 12.39
N ASN A 55 -5.13 -9.87 11.12
CA ASN A 55 -4.79 -11.01 10.26
C ASN A 55 -3.98 -10.63 9.01
N ARG A 56 -3.93 -9.34 8.67
CA ARG A 56 -3.27 -8.84 7.46
C ARG A 56 -2.98 -7.35 7.56
N MET A 57 -1.92 -6.95 6.87
CA MET A 57 -1.62 -5.57 6.53
C MET A 57 -1.39 -5.52 5.01
N GLU A 58 -2.21 -4.76 4.29
CA GLU A 58 -2.18 -4.67 2.84
C GLU A 58 -2.30 -3.21 2.40
N LEU A 59 -1.49 -2.86 1.41
CA LEU A 59 -1.51 -1.59 0.71
C LEU A 59 -1.88 -1.85 -0.75
N TYR A 60 -3.07 -1.44 -1.14
CA TYR A 60 -3.50 -1.42 -2.52
C TYR A 60 -3.27 -0.04 -3.11
N PHE A 61 -2.80 0.03 -4.34
CA PHE A 61 -2.50 1.30 -4.99
C PHE A 61 -2.75 1.27 -6.49
N VAL A 62 -3.04 2.45 -7.05
CA VAL A 62 -3.17 2.64 -8.50
C VAL A 62 -1.97 3.44 -9.01
N SER A 63 -1.29 2.91 -10.02
CA SER A 63 -0.15 3.57 -10.66
C SER A 63 -0.14 3.31 -12.16
N ASN A 64 0.34 4.29 -12.92
CA ASN A 64 0.65 4.12 -14.34
C ASN A 64 2.02 3.46 -14.57
N GLN A 65 2.80 3.27 -13.51
CA GLN A 65 4.15 2.72 -13.54
C GLN A 65 4.25 1.71 -12.39
N ILE A 66 3.91 0.45 -12.69
CA ILE A 66 4.19 -0.69 -11.82
C ILE A 66 5.26 -1.51 -12.52
N GLU A 67 6.42 -1.60 -11.89
CA GLU A 67 7.45 -2.56 -12.27
C GLU A 67 7.31 -3.78 -11.35
N GLU A 68 7.26 -4.98 -11.94
CA GLU A 68 7.32 -6.21 -11.15
C GLU A 68 8.72 -6.31 -10.52
N ALA A 69 8.74 -6.53 -9.20
CA ALA A 69 9.96 -6.68 -8.41
C ALA A 69 10.53 -8.09 -8.48
#